data_AF-A0A183PUB4-F1
#
_entry.id   AF-A0A183PUB4-F1
#
_cell.length_a   1.000
_cell.length_b   1.000
_cell.length_c   1.000
_cell.angle_alpha   90.00
_cell.angle_beta   90.00
_cell.angle_gamma   90.00
#
_symmetry.space_group_name_H-M   'P 1'
#
loop_
_entity.id
_entity.type
_entity.pdbx_description
1 polymer ?
#
loop_
_entity_poly.entity_id
_entity_poly.type
_entity_poly.pdbx_seq_one_letter_code
_entity_poly.pdbx_strand_id
1 'polypeptide(L)'
;MPLTSRSPYDSKTLLAKYYDLPQPDDKIQVMYVWIDGSGENLRCKTMTLQEEPKVPEDCPMWNFDGSSTGQAEGSNSDVYLKPCAMFRDPFRGGKNKLVLCETYNYDKKPHGKNFA
;
A
#
# COMPACT_ATOMS: atom_id res chain seq x y z
N MET A 1 14.53 24.09 19.00
CA MET A 1 13.37 24.94 18.64
C MET A 1 12.16 24.44 19.41
N PRO A 2 11.58 25.22 20.33
CA PRO A 2 10.38 24.78 21.03
C PRO A 2 9.20 24.87 20.05
N LEU A 3 8.47 23.76 19.90
CA LEU A 3 7.17 23.73 19.20
C LEU A 3 6.15 24.50 20.04
N THR A 4 6.05 25.80 19.80
CA THR A 4 5.09 26.67 20.47
C THR A 4 3.68 26.47 19.91
N SER A 5 2.73 26.32 20.85
CA SER A 5 1.26 26.33 20.73
C SER A 5 0.61 25.27 19.85
N ARG A 6 0.18 24.14 20.46
CA ARG A 6 -0.86 23.29 19.88
C ARG A 6 -2.19 24.04 19.97
N SER A 7 -2.60 24.68 18.89
CA SER A 7 -4.00 25.10 18.72
C SER A 7 -4.86 23.84 18.66
N PRO A 8 -5.99 23.75 19.39
CA PRO A 8 -6.93 22.63 19.28
C PRO A 8 -7.56 22.50 17.87
N TYR A 9 -7.34 23.49 16.98
CA TYR A 9 -7.78 23.51 15.59
C TYR A 9 -6.70 23.14 14.57
N ASP A 10 -5.47 22.82 15.00
CA ASP A 10 -4.46 22.28 14.09
C ASP A 10 -4.87 20.86 13.69
N SER A 11 -5.27 20.68 12.42
CA SER A 11 -5.74 19.40 11.86
C SER A 11 -4.75 18.26 12.09
N LYS A 12 -3.44 18.58 12.19
CA LYS A 12 -2.39 17.60 12.52
C LYS A 12 -2.51 17.08 13.95
N THR A 13 -2.84 17.95 14.90
CA THR A 13 -3.04 17.56 16.31
C THR A 13 -4.31 16.76 16.52
N LEU A 14 -5.37 17.05 15.76
CA LEU A 14 -6.60 16.25 15.77
C LEU A 14 -6.35 14.87 15.18
N LEU A 15 -5.71 14.80 14.01
CA LEU A 15 -5.39 13.54 13.33
C LEU A 15 -4.49 12.63 14.18
N ALA A 16 -3.51 13.20 14.88
CA ALA A 16 -2.62 12.45 15.79
C ALA A 16 -3.42 11.65 16.84
N LYS A 17 -4.50 12.23 17.40
CA LYS A 17 -5.34 11.53 18.39
C LYS A 17 -5.97 10.25 17.85
N TYR A 18 -6.27 10.19 16.54
CA TYR A 18 -6.83 8.99 15.91
C TYR A 18 -5.74 7.95 15.62
N TYR A 19 -4.54 8.38 15.24
CA TYR A 19 -3.40 7.47 15.05
C TYR A 19 -2.87 6.88 16.36
N ASP A 20 -3.02 7.61 17.48
CA ASP A 20 -2.65 7.14 18.81
C ASP A 20 -3.67 6.16 19.42
N LEU A 21 -4.82 5.93 18.77
CA LEU A 21 -5.78 4.93 19.24
C LEU A 21 -5.15 3.52 19.19
N PRO A 22 -5.34 2.69 20.23
CA PRO A 22 -4.86 1.32 20.20
C PRO A 22 -5.47 0.56 19.01
N GLN A 23 -4.60 0.09 18.11
CA GLN A 23 -4.99 -0.81 17.03
C GLN A 23 -5.14 -2.24 17.59
N PRO A 24 -6.21 -2.98 17.24
CA PRO A 24 -6.34 -4.38 17.60
C PRO A 24 -5.13 -5.21 17.11
N ASP A 25 -4.65 -6.13 17.94
CA ASP A 25 -3.47 -6.95 17.65
C ASP A 25 -3.62 -7.86 16.43
N ASP A 26 -4.86 -8.17 16.04
CA ASP A 26 -5.31 -9.05 14.96
C ASP A 26 -5.81 -8.26 13.73
N LYS A 27 -5.50 -6.95 13.63
CA LYS A 27 -5.89 -6.11 12.50
C LYS A 27 -4.69 -5.31 12.00
N ILE A 28 -4.02 -5.84 10.99
CA ILE A 28 -2.79 -5.28 10.45
C ILE A 28 -3.07 -4.58 9.14
N GLN A 29 -2.70 -3.31 9.02
CA GLN A 29 -2.80 -2.57 7.76
C GLN A 29 -1.55 -2.78 6.93
N VAL A 30 -1.73 -3.29 5.71
CA VAL A 30 -0.67 -3.55 4.74
C VAL A 30 -0.91 -2.67 3.53
N MET A 31 -0.02 -1.69 3.31
CA MET A 31 -0.07 -0.80 2.16
C MET A 31 0.73 -1.40 1.01
N TYR A 32 0.02 -1.81 -0.04
CA TYR A 32 0.59 -2.28 -1.28
C TYR A 32 0.98 -1.07 -2.11
N VAL A 33 2.22 -1.05 -2.60
CA VAL A 33 2.82 0.04 -3.38
C VAL A 33 3.32 -0.54 -4.70
N TRP A 34 3.04 0.14 -5.81
CA TRP A 34 3.50 -0.27 -7.15
C TRP A 34 3.73 0.94 -8.05
N ILE A 35 4.42 0.71 -9.17
CA ILE A 35 4.68 1.71 -10.21
C ILE A 35 3.55 1.64 -11.26
N ASP A 36 3.01 2.78 -11.68
CA ASP A 36 1.98 2.83 -12.72
C ASP A 36 2.53 2.74 -14.15
N GLY A 37 1.65 2.83 -15.16
CA GLY A 37 2.01 2.67 -16.56
C GLY A 37 2.99 3.72 -17.13
N SER A 38 3.20 4.83 -16.40
CA SER A 38 4.24 5.81 -16.72
C SER A 38 5.65 5.29 -16.47
N GLY A 39 5.82 4.39 -15.50
CA GLY A 39 7.13 3.93 -15.03
C GLY A 39 7.82 4.85 -14.03
N GLU A 40 7.20 5.98 -13.69
CA GLU A 40 7.79 7.00 -12.81
C GLU A 40 6.96 7.21 -11.54
N ASN A 41 5.63 7.11 -11.65
CA ASN A 41 4.73 7.42 -10.55
C ASN A 41 4.39 6.18 -9.72
N LEU A 42 4.32 6.39 -8.40
CA LEU A 42 3.88 5.38 -7.44
C LEU A 42 2.37 5.46 -7.22
N ARG A 43 1.75 4.30 -7.03
CA ARG A 43 0.38 4.13 -6.58
C ARG A 43 0.37 3.27 -5.32
N CYS A 44 -0.64 3.44 -4.49
CA CYS A 44 -0.80 2.58 -3.33
C CYS A 44 -2.26 2.40 -2.91
N LYS A 45 -2.52 1.30 -2.21
CA LYS A 45 -3.78 1.06 -1.50
C LYS A 45 -3.54 0.09 -0.33
N THR A 46 -4.45 0.07 0.63
CA THR A 46 -4.25 -0.65 1.90
C THR A 46 -5.26 -1.78 2.09
N MET A 47 -4.77 -2.97 2.44
CA MET A 47 -5.57 -4.12 2.89
C MET A 47 -5.45 -4.27 4.40
N THR A 48 -6.49 -4.79 5.05
CA THR A 48 -6.41 -5.26 6.44
C THR A 48 -6.21 -6.77 6.45
N LEU A 49 -5.14 -7.25 7.09
CA LEU A 49 -4.89 -8.66 7.38
C LEU A 49 -5.22 -9.00 8.83
N GLN A 50 -5.54 -10.27 9.08
CA GLN A 50 -5.87 -10.77 10.42
C GLN A 50 -4.61 -11.10 11.25
N GLU A 51 -3.49 -11.33 10.57
CA GLU A 51 -2.21 -11.70 11.18
C GLU A 51 -1.09 -10.84 10.59
N GLU A 52 -0.01 -10.67 11.35
CA GLU A 52 1.15 -9.89 10.89
C GLU A 52 1.99 -10.72 9.92
N PRO A 53 2.11 -10.32 8.64
CA PRO A 53 2.96 -11.02 7.69
C PRO A 53 4.43 -10.83 8.07
N LYS A 54 5.22 -11.91 7.94
CA LYS A 54 6.64 -11.94 8.30
C LYS A 54 7.53 -11.88 7.07
N VAL A 55 7.05 -12.42 5.95
CA VAL A 55 7.69 -12.33 4.63
C VAL A 55 6.69 -11.83 3.56
N PRO A 56 7.15 -11.27 2.42
CA PRO A 56 6.25 -10.82 1.36
C PRO A 56 5.27 -11.89 0.87
N GLU A 57 5.68 -13.16 0.89
CA GLU A 57 4.87 -14.30 0.45
C GLU A 57 3.66 -14.58 1.36
N ASP A 58 3.69 -14.09 2.61
CA ASP A 58 2.54 -14.16 3.52
C ASP A 58 1.43 -13.18 3.12
N CYS A 59 1.74 -12.19 2.27
CA CYS A 59 0.79 -11.21 1.79
C CYS A 59 0.04 -11.77 0.57
N PRO A 60 -1.31 -11.74 0.54
CA PRO A 60 -2.06 -12.26 -0.59
C PRO A 60 -1.77 -11.46 -1.86
N MET A 61 -1.78 -12.14 -3.00
CA MET A 61 -1.83 -11.47 -4.30
C MET A 61 -3.11 -10.64 -4.37
N TRP A 62 -3.01 -9.43 -4.88
CA TRP A 62 -4.15 -8.52 -5.03
C TRP A 62 -4.30 -8.09 -6.49
N ASN A 63 -5.29 -7.25 -6.77
CA ASN A 63 -5.53 -6.71 -8.10
C ASN A 63 -5.96 -5.24 -8.00
N PHE A 64 -5.83 -4.49 -9.07
CA PHE A 64 -6.38 -3.13 -9.20
C PHE A 64 -6.85 -2.91 -10.63
N ASP A 65 -7.60 -1.83 -10.83
CA ASP A 65 -8.03 -1.40 -12.15
C ASP A 65 -6.88 -0.69 -12.91
N GLY A 66 -6.31 -1.41 -13.87
CA GLY A 66 -5.22 -0.98 -14.73
C GLY A 66 -5.59 0.16 -15.69
N SER A 67 -6.88 0.37 -15.98
CA SER A 67 -7.30 1.44 -16.90
C SER A 67 -7.05 2.83 -16.30
N SER A 68 -7.21 2.97 -14.98
CA SER A 68 -6.97 4.20 -14.22
C SER A 68 -5.49 4.51 -13.96
N THR A 69 -4.58 3.66 -14.44
CA THR A 69 -3.13 3.73 -14.19
C THR A 69 -2.31 3.64 -15.47
N GLY A 70 -2.95 3.62 -16.65
CA GLY A 70 -2.26 3.48 -17.94
C GLY A 70 -1.63 2.09 -18.14
N GLN A 71 -2.16 1.07 -17.48
CA GLN A 71 -1.64 -0.30 -17.53
C GLN A 71 -2.58 -1.24 -18.32
N ALA A 72 -3.86 -0.93 -18.47
CA ALA A 72 -4.76 -1.75 -19.29
C ALA A 72 -5.63 -0.91 -20.24
N GLU A 73 -5.91 -1.46 -21.42
CA GLU A 73 -6.85 -0.92 -22.41
C GLU A 73 -8.07 -1.85 -22.53
N GLY A 74 -9.29 -1.30 -22.61
CA GLY A 74 -10.48 -2.05 -23.02
C GLY A 74 -11.21 -2.85 -21.92
N SER A 75 -11.75 -4.02 -22.30
CA SER A 75 -12.77 -4.79 -21.56
C SER A 75 -12.25 -5.68 -20.43
N ASN A 76 -10.92 -5.84 -20.30
CA ASN A 76 -10.28 -6.55 -19.19
C ASN A 76 -9.18 -5.66 -18.58
N SER A 77 -9.53 -4.97 -17.50
CA SER A 77 -8.63 -4.00 -16.87
C SER A 77 -7.95 -4.50 -15.60
N ASP A 78 -8.15 -5.76 -15.20
CA ASP A 78 -7.53 -6.30 -13.99
C ASP A 78 -6.01 -6.49 -14.17
N VAL A 79 -5.25 -5.80 -13.32
CA VAL A 79 -3.80 -5.97 -13.16
C VAL A 79 -3.52 -6.47 -11.76
N TYR A 80 -2.68 -7.49 -11.64
CA TYR A 80 -2.37 -8.16 -10.39
C TYR A 80 -1.13 -7.59 -9.71
N LEU A 81 -1.16 -7.52 -8.38
CA LEU A 81 -0.09 -7.09 -7.50
C LEU A 81 0.50 -8.31 -6.81
N LYS A 82 1.76 -8.61 -7.12
CA LYS A 82 2.51 -9.67 -6.46
C LYS A 82 3.51 -9.02 -5.49
N PRO A 83 3.34 -9.21 -4.17
CA PRO A 83 4.32 -8.80 -3.17
C PRO A 83 5.73 -9.28 -3.50
N CYS A 84 6.74 -8.40 -3.42
CA CYS A 84 8.14 -8.74 -3.67
C CYS A 84 9.11 -8.22 -2.60
N ALA A 85 8.78 -7.15 -1.90
CA ALA A 85 9.57 -6.66 -0.76
C ALA A 85 8.67 -6.07 0.32
N MET A 86 9.05 -6.21 1.59
CA MET A 86 8.25 -5.76 2.73
C MET A 86 9.08 -4.95 3.73
N PHE A 87 8.46 -3.89 4.25
CA PHE A 87 9.05 -2.96 5.20
C PHE A 87 8.05 -2.64 6.32
N ARG A 88 8.55 -2.13 7.45
CA ARG A 88 7.68 -1.56 8.50
C ARG A 88 7.08 -0.25 7.99
N ASP A 89 5.79 0.00 8.27
CA ASP A 89 5.11 1.25 7.92
C ASP A 89 5.47 2.36 8.93
N PRO A 90 6.28 3.37 8.57
CA PRO A 90 6.67 4.44 9.48
C PRO A 90 5.56 5.48 9.69
N PHE A 91 4.52 5.47 8.85
CA PHE A 91 3.41 6.43 8.92
C PHE A 91 2.35 5.95 9.91
N ARG A 92 2.09 4.64 9.94
CA ARG A 92 1.12 4.02 10.86
C ARG A 92 1.76 3.38 12.10
N GLY A 93 3.05 3.06 12.05
CA GLY A 93 3.76 2.40 13.14
C GLY A 93 3.23 0.99 13.47
N GLY A 94 3.62 0.47 14.63
CA GLY A 94 3.17 -0.82 15.13
C GLY A 94 3.55 -2.01 14.22
N LYS A 95 2.60 -2.92 14.02
CA LYS A 95 2.75 -4.13 13.18
C LYS A 95 2.44 -3.87 11.70
N ASN A 96 2.04 -2.65 11.33
CA ASN A 96 1.65 -2.27 9.97
C ASN A 96 2.83 -2.34 8.99
N LYS A 97 2.53 -2.61 7.71
CA LYS A 97 3.54 -2.89 6.69
C LYS A 97 3.39 -2.05 5.44
N LEU A 98 4.51 -1.77 4.80
CA LEU A 98 4.59 -1.36 3.39
C LEU A 98 5.06 -2.57 2.58
N VAL A 99 4.39 -2.85 1.48
CA VAL A 99 4.73 -3.96 0.59
C VAL A 99 4.87 -3.44 -0.83
N LEU A 100 6.09 -3.52 -1.36
CA LEU A 100 6.35 -3.25 -2.77
C LEU A 100 5.87 -4.45 -3.58
N CYS A 101 5.22 -4.15 -4.71
CA CYS A 101 4.63 -5.15 -5.57
C CYS A 101 5.12 -5.03 -7.01
N GLU A 102 5.38 -6.17 -7.63
CA GLU A 102 5.44 -6.30 -9.08
C GLU A 102 4.01 -6.31 -9.65
N THR A 103 3.88 -5.91 -10.92
CA THR A 103 2.59 -5.93 -11.64
C THR A 103 2.54 -7.07 -12.67
N TYR A 104 1.39 -7.75 -12.74
CA TYR A 104 1.15 -8.90 -13.61
C TYR A 104 -0.15 -8.75 -14.39
N ASN A 105 -0.19 -9.27 -15.61
CA ASN A 105 -1.39 -9.33 -16.43
C ASN A 105 -2.36 -10.44 -15.96
N TYR A 106 -3.55 -10.48 -16.56
CA TYR A 106 -4.54 -11.53 -16.33
C TYR A 106 -4.05 -12.96 -16.63
N ASP A 107 -3.07 -13.10 -17.52
CA ASP A 107 -2.45 -14.39 -17.85
C ASP A 107 -1.31 -14.77 -16.88
N LYS A 108 -1.14 -14.02 -15.79
CA LYS A 108 -0.09 -14.17 -14.78
C LYS A 108 1.33 -14.04 -15.32
N LYS A 109 1.51 -13.37 -16.47
CA LYS A 109 2.84 -12.93 -16.92
C LYS A 109 3.16 -11.54 -16.36
N PRO A 110 4.44 -11.20 -16.17
CA PRO A 110 4.84 -9.85 -15.81
C PRO A 110 4.22 -8.83 -16.76
N HIS A 111 3.68 -7.76 -16.20
CA HIS A 111 3.09 -6.68 -17.00
C HIS A 111 4.17 -6.05 -17.88
N GLY A 112 3.82 -5.60 -19.09
CA GLY A 112 4.78 -4.93 -19.99
C GLY A 112 5.35 -3.60 -19.46
N LYS A 113 4.85 -3.16 -18.30
CA LYS A 113 5.27 -1.97 -17.55
C LYS A 113 5.84 -2.33 -16.17
N ASN A 114 6.20 -3.59 -15.98
CA ASN A 114 6.96 -4.03 -14.82
C ASN A 114 8.45 -3.82 -15.13
N PHE A 115 9.00 -2.70 -14.65
CA PHE A 115 10.41 -2.34 -14.85
C PHE A 115 11.25 -3.14 -13.85
N ALA A 116 12.12 -4.01 -14.37
CA ALA A 116 13.05 -4.84 -13.60
C ALA A 116 14.31 -4.05 -13.20
#